data_AF-A0A4Y8M3C3-F1
#
_entry.id   AF-A0A4Y8M3C3-F1
#
_cell.length_a   1.000
_cell.length_b   1.000
_cell.length_c   1.000
_cell.angle_alpha   90.00
_cell.angle_beta   90.00
_cell.angle_gamma   90.00
#
_symmetry.space_group_name_H-M   'P 1'
#
loop_
_entity.id
_entity.type
_entity.pdbx_description
1 polymer ?
#
loop_
_entity_poly.entity_id
_entity_poly.type
_entity_poly.pdbx_seq_one_letter_code
_entity_poly.pdbx_strand_id
1 'polypeptide(L)'
;MPIDYCLRSAVVYDTDGNLYLIVSTTKGFLADFREAILEKIGNGLLKNGIFLDGDGSSQLRSREAKLRGDGRPVVQMMRLAK
;
A
#
# COMPACT_ATOMS: atom_id res chain seq x y z
N MET A 1 -4.24 -17.06 -5.44
CA MET A 1 -3.57 -15.81 -5.01
C MET A 1 -2.14 -15.83 -5.53
N PRO A 2 -1.56 -14.68 -5.94
CA PRO A 2 -0.18 -14.63 -6.41
C PRO A 2 0.78 -15.11 -5.30
N ILE A 3 1.72 -16.00 -5.66
CA ILE A 3 2.69 -16.62 -4.74
C ILE A 3 4.03 -15.86 -4.67
N ASP A 4 4.13 -14.72 -5.36
CA ASP A 4 5.39 -14.00 -5.51
C ASP A 4 5.84 -13.33 -4.20
N TYR A 5 7.15 -13.34 -3.95
CA TYR A 5 7.76 -12.68 -2.79
C TYR A 5 8.34 -11.33 -3.20
N CYS A 6 7.57 -10.26 -3.01
CA CYS A 6 7.92 -8.91 -3.47
C CYS A 6 7.41 -7.80 -2.53
N LEU A 7 7.78 -6.55 -2.83
CA LEU A 7 7.17 -5.40 -2.16
C LEU A 7 5.70 -5.29 -2.56
N ARG A 8 4.85 -4.75 -1.69
CA ARG A 8 3.41 -4.67 -1.92
C ARG A 8 2.91 -3.26 -1.70
N SER A 9 1.85 -2.91 -2.41
CA SER A 9 1.12 -1.68 -2.16
C SER A 9 -0.39 -1.93 -2.20
N ALA A 10 -1.15 -1.08 -1.51
CA ALA A 10 -2.60 -1.19 -1.41
C ALA A 10 -3.21 0.18 -1.16
N VAL A 11 -4.49 0.30 -1.47
CA VAL A 11 -5.35 1.38 -0.98
C VAL A 11 -6.54 0.79 -0.26
N VAL A 12 -6.82 1.29 0.94
CA VAL A 12 -7.96 0.87 1.76
C VAL A 12 -8.73 2.09 2.26
N TYR A 13 -9.97 1.89 2.64
CA TYR A 13 -10.77 2.93 3.28
C TYR A 13 -11.58 2.38 4.46
N ASP A 14 -11.81 3.23 5.45
CA ASP A 14 -12.61 2.90 6.63
C ASP A 14 -14.08 3.31 6.48
N THR A 15 -14.88 3.06 7.51
CA THR A 15 -16.31 3.41 7.56
C THR A 15 -16.57 4.91 7.53
N ASP A 16 -15.60 5.72 7.94
CA ASP A 16 -15.70 7.17 8.00
C ASP A 16 -15.26 7.83 6.67
N GLY A 17 -14.82 7.01 5.71
CA GLY A 17 -14.39 7.46 4.39
C GLY A 17 -12.94 7.94 4.34
N ASN A 18 -12.14 7.71 5.40
CA ASN A 18 -10.71 8.00 5.34
C ASN A 18 -10.03 7.00 4.43
N LEU A 19 -9.17 7.51 3.55
CA LEU A 19 -8.45 6.71 2.56
C LEU A 19 -6.97 6.59 2.94
N TYR A 20 -6.46 5.35 2.96
CA TYR A 20 -5.10 5.02 3.35
C TYR A 20 -4.37 4.41 2.16
N LEU A 21 -3.25 5.04 1.77
CA LEU A 21 -2.31 4.48 0.80
C LEU A 21 -1.18 3.80 1.55
N ILE A 22 -1.01 2.50 1.32
CA ILE A 22 -0.12 1.64 2.10
C ILE A 22 0.93 1.04 1.19
N VAL A 23 2.18 1.06 1.64
CA VAL A 23 3.32 0.46 0.93
C VAL A 23 4.16 -0.32 1.93
N SER A 24 4.55 -1.55 1.59
CA SER A 24 5.46 -2.34 2.41
C SER A 24 6.90 -1.86 2.26
N THR A 25 7.63 -1.81 3.37
CA THR A 25 9.07 -1.49 3.38
C THR A 25 9.95 -2.74 3.23
N THR A 26 9.35 -3.92 3.38
CA THR A 26 9.98 -5.24 3.22
C THR A 26 9.19 -6.09 2.24
N LYS A 27 9.85 -7.09 1.66
CA LYS A 27 9.20 -8.08 0.79
C LYS A 27 8.38 -9.05 1.63
N GLY A 28 7.29 -9.56 1.06
CA GLY A 28 6.41 -10.50 1.75
C GLY A 28 5.39 -11.13 0.81
N PHE A 29 4.69 -12.14 1.32
CA PHE A 29 3.55 -12.71 0.62
C PHE A 29 2.32 -11.81 0.76
N LEU A 30 1.39 -11.94 -0.18
CA LEU A 30 0.16 -11.13 -0.18
C LEU A 30 -0.69 -11.37 1.08
N ALA A 31 -0.70 -12.60 1.61
CA ALA A 31 -1.43 -12.96 2.82
C ALA A 31 -0.90 -12.22 4.05
N ASP A 32 0.41 -12.25 4.28
CA ASP A 32 1.06 -11.55 5.39
C ASP A 32 0.85 -10.04 5.30
N PHE A 33 0.92 -9.49 4.09
CA PHE A 33 0.67 -8.06 3.86
C PHE A 33 -0.79 -7.69 4.19
N ARG A 34 -1.75 -8.53 3.80
CA ARG A 34 -3.16 -8.33 4.14
C ARG A 34 -3.38 -8.37 5.65
N GLU A 35 -2.79 -9.34 6.34
CA GLU A 35 -2.91 -9.49 7.79
C GLU A 35 -2.36 -8.27 8.52
N ALA A 36 -1.17 -7.81 8.13
CA ALA A 36 -0.57 -6.60 8.70
C ALA A 36 -1.42 -5.34 8.50
N ILE A 37 -2.12 -5.21 7.36
CA ILE A 37 -3.05 -4.10 7.10
C ILE A 37 -4.23 -4.15 8.07
N LEU A 38 -4.86 -5.32 8.21
CA LEU A 38 -6.03 -5.49 9.07
C LEU A 38 -5.69 -5.28 10.55
N GLU A 39 -4.48 -5.66 10.97
CA GLU A 39 -4.02 -5.49 12.34
C GLU A 39 -3.67 -4.03 12.66
N LYS A 40 -3.02 -3.31 11.74
CA LYS A 40 -2.35 -2.03 12.06
C LYS A 40 -3.07 -0.79 11.54
N ILE A 41 -3.93 -0.90 10.54
CA ILE A 41 -4.51 0.24 9.84
C ILE A 41 -6.01 0.34 10.09
N GLY A 42 -6.50 1.58 10.28
CA GLY A 42 -7.93 1.86 10.39
C GLY A 42 -8.61 1.31 11.65
N ASN A 43 -7.84 0.94 12.69
CA ASN A 43 -8.35 0.48 13.99
C ASN A 43 -9.44 -0.63 13.90
N GLY A 44 -9.32 -1.53 12.92
CA GLY A 44 -10.32 -2.59 12.68
C GLY A 44 -11.62 -2.12 12.01
N LEU A 45 -11.72 -0.85 11.60
CA LEU A 45 -12.87 -0.25 10.93
C LEU A 45 -12.72 -0.18 9.41
N LEU A 46 -11.72 -0.88 8.84
CA LEU A 46 -11.55 -0.96 7.40
C LEU A 46 -12.78 -1.61 6.76
N LYS A 47 -13.38 -0.93 5.79
CA LYS A 47 -14.57 -1.40 5.09
C LYS A 47 -14.20 -2.21 3.86
N ASN A 48 -13.27 -1.69 3.05
CA ASN A 48 -12.77 -2.40 1.87
C ASN A 48 -11.44 -1.83 1.38
N GLY A 49 -10.85 -2.47 0.37
CA GLY A 49 -9.68 -1.97 -0.32
C GLY A 49 -9.27 -2.85 -1.49
N ILE A 50 -8.23 -2.41 -2.21
CA ILE A 50 -7.66 -3.13 -3.35
C ILE A 50 -6.14 -3.17 -3.22
N PHE A 51 -5.55 -4.27 -3.68
CA PHE A 51 -4.11 -4.35 -3.89
C PHE A 51 -3.74 -3.61 -5.17
N LEU A 52 -2.64 -2.88 -5.09
CA LEU A 52 -2.08 -2.14 -6.20
C LEU A 52 -0.82 -2.87 -6.68
N ASP A 53 -0.20 -2.35 -7.74
CA ASP A 53 1.01 -2.94 -8.30
C ASP A 53 2.15 -3.01 -7.25
N GLY A 54 2.88 -4.11 -7.28
CA GLY A 54 3.91 -4.43 -6.28
C GLY A 54 5.33 -4.34 -6.84
N ASP A 55 6.31 -4.65 -6.00
CA ASP A 55 7.73 -4.68 -6.32
C ASP A 55 8.33 -3.29 -6.58
N GLY A 56 9.03 -3.05 -7.71
CA GLY A 56 9.71 -1.78 -7.98
C GLY A 56 8.79 -0.56 -8.08
N SER A 57 7.48 -0.79 -8.26
CA SER A 57 6.44 0.24 -8.36
C SER A 57 5.87 0.72 -7.01
N SER A 58 6.25 0.08 -5.91
CA SER A 58 5.91 0.47 -4.53
C SER A 58 6.67 1.73 -4.07
N GLN A 59 6.42 2.86 -4.72
CA GLN A 59 6.99 4.16 -4.38
C GLN A 59 5.92 5.07 -3.77
N LEU A 60 6.28 5.73 -2.66
CA LEU A 60 5.40 6.68 -1.98
C LEU A 60 6.14 7.99 -1.77
N ARG A 61 5.55 9.08 -2.25
CA ARG A 61 6.05 10.43 -2.00
C ARG A 61 4.93 11.27 -1.40
N SER A 62 4.97 11.38 -0.08
CA SER A 62 4.15 12.33 0.69
C SER A 62 5.02 13.50 1.14
N ARG A 63 4.40 14.55 1.68
CA ARG A 63 5.12 15.63 2.38
C ARG A 63 5.91 15.10 3.59
N GLU A 64 5.44 14.00 4.16
CA GLU A 64 5.95 13.42 5.41
C GLU A 64 6.93 12.27 5.20
N ALA A 65 6.87 11.58 4.06
CA ALA A 65 7.69 10.40 3.81
C ALA A 65 8.03 10.21 2.32
N LYS A 66 9.24 9.70 2.06
CA LYS A 66 9.69 9.29 0.72
C LYS A 66 10.22 7.85 0.74
N LEU A 67 9.44 6.92 0.20
CA LEU A 67 9.85 5.54 -0.06
C LEU A 67 10.26 5.43 -1.53
N ARG A 68 11.54 5.12 -1.76
CA ARG A 68 12.16 5.14 -3.10
C ARG A 68 11.92 3.87 -3.93
N GLY A 69 11.32 2.82 -3.37
CA GLY A 69 11.26 1.51 -4.04
C GLY A 69 12.66 1.00 -4.38
N ASP A 70 12.81 0.34 -5.53
CA ASP A 70 14.11 -0.15 -6.04
C ASP A 70 14.78 0.78 -7.06
N GLY A 71 14.25 2.00 -7.24
CA GLY A 71 14.83 3.01 -8.13
C GLY A 71 14.40 2.93 -9.60
N ARG A 72 13.52 2.00 -9.98
CA ARG A 72 12.91 2.01 -11.33
C ARG A 72 12.03 3.26 -11.52
N PRO A 73 11.89 3.80 -12.75
CA PRO A 73 10.97 4.90 -13.02
C PRO A 73 9.53 4.42 -12.77
N VAL A 74 8.85 5.05 -11.81
CA VAL A 74 7.46 4.75 -11.49
C VAL A 74 6.64 6.00 -11.76
N VAL A 75 5.65 5.85 -12.63
CA VAL A 75 4.67 6.90 -12.88
C VAL A 75 3.68 6.89 -11.71
N GLN A 76 3.60 8.00 -10.98
CA GLN A 76 2.64 8.17 -9.90
C GLN A 76 1.21 8.09 -10.47
N MET A 77 0.51 6.97 -10.27
CA MET A 77 -0.84 6.77 -10.85
C MET A 77 -1.99 7.30 -9.98
N MET A 78 -1.76 7.51 -8.68
CA MET A 78 -2.76 8.10 -7.77
C MET A 78 -2.18 9.26 -6.97
N ARG A 79 -2.99 10.32 -6.85
CA ARG A 79 -2.70 11.52 -6.07
C ARG A 79 -3.98 11.92 -5.36
N LEU A 80 -3.89 12.24 -4.07
CA LEU A 80 -4.96 12.97 -3.39
C LEU A 80 -5.06 14.36 -4.03
N ALA A 81 -6.14 14.58 -4.80
CA ALA A 81 -6.47 15.89 -5.32
C ALA A 81 -6.95 16.80 -4.18
N LYS A 82 -6.75 18.11 -4.35
CA LYS A 82 -7.17 19.11 -3.36
C LYS A 82 -8.66 19.38 -3.49
#